data_AF-A0A949Z3B6-F1
#
_entry.id   AF-A0A949Z3B6-F1
#
_cell.length_a   1.000
_cell.length_b   1.000
_cell.length_c   1.000
_cell.angle_alpha   90.00
_cell.angle_beta   90.00
_cell.angle_gamma   90.00
#
_symmetry.space_group_name_H-M   'P 1'
#
loop_
_entity.id
_entity.type
_entity.pdbx_description
1 polymer ?
#
loop_
_entity_poly.entity_id
_entity_poly.type
_entity_poly.pdbx_seq_one_letter_code
_entity_poly.pdbx_strand_id
1 'polypeptide(L)'
;AQNDGTVKGSGSHDKTGRHCLPDDSNGKLNIARDAGHWLRDDKGRLTKAFQHVCWDGCMFPNEVMLKQQTWNSILKAMISVREAHGWKE
;
A
#
# COMPACT_ATOMS: atom_id res chain seq x y z
N ALA A 1 2.63 -0.65 -3.48
CA ALA A 1 3.08 -1.88 -2.83
C ALA A 1 3.12 -1.71 -1.31
N GLN A 2 3.00 -2.83 -0.58
CA GLN A 2 3.33 -2.99 0.84
C GLN A 2 4.77 -3.53 0.95
N ASN A 3 5.40 -3.41 2.12
CA ASN A 3 6.76 -3.88 2.36
C ASN A 3 6.83 -4.89 3.52
N ASP A 4 7.61 -5.96 3.37
CA ASP A 4 7.85 -6.95 4.44
C ASP A 4 9.05 -6.61 5.35
N GLY A 5 9.78 -5.53 5.04
CA GLY A 5 10.94 -5.05 5.78
C GLY A 5 12.20 -5.91 5.61
N THR A 6 12.13 -6.99 4.84
CA THR A 6 13.30 -7.79 4.50
C THR A 6 14.06 -7.10 3.37
N VAL A 7 15.37 -6.96 3.54
CA VAL A 7 16.23 -6.36 2.54
C VAL A 7 17.14 -7.44 1.98
N LYS A 8 17.11 -7.61 0.66
CA LYS A 8 18.11 -8.39 -0.09
C LYS A 8 18.46 -7.63 -1.35
N GLY A 9 19.60 -6.93 -1.35
CA GLY A 9 20.07 -6.14 -2.49
C GLY A 9 21.54 -5.79 -2.36
N SER A 10 22.16 -5.45 -3.49
CA SER A 10 23.48 -4.81 -3.54
C SER A 10 23.32 -3.31 -3.86
N GLY A 11 24.14 -2.46 -3.23
CA GLY A 11 24.06 -1.01 -3.43
C GLY A 11 22.80 -0.38 -2.85
N SER A 12 22.26 0.68 -3.47
CA SER A 12 21.15 1.50 -2.94
C SER A 12 19.82 0.78 -2.75
N HIS A 13 19.66 -0.41 -3.33
CA HIS A 13 18.51 -1.28 -3.12
C HIS A 13 18.55 -2.01 -1.77
N ASP A 14 19.64 -1.87 -1.01
CA ASP A 14 19.78 -2.35 0.38
C ASP A 14 18.95 -1.55 1.41
N LYS A 15 18.28 -0.48 0.99
CA LYS A 15 17.41 0.33 1.87
C LYS A 15 15.93 0.15 1.58
N THR A 16 15.60 -0.37 0.40
CA THR A 16 14.22 -0.62 -0.01
C THR A 16 13.90 -2.07 0.34
N GLY A 17 13.08 -2.28 1.38
CA GLY A 17 12.64 -3.63 1.72
C GLY A 17 11.82 -4.26 0.60
N ARG A 18 11.53 -5.56 0.70
CA ARG A 18 10.87 -6.30 -0.37
C ARG A 18 9.37 -5.98 -0.44
N HIS A 19 8.89 -5.74 -1.66
CA HIS A 19 7.46 -5.62 -1.93
C HIS A 19 6.72 -6.91 -1.57
N CYS A 20 5.61 -6.79 -0.86
CA CYS A 20 4.72 -7.91 -0.54
C CYS A 20 3.24 -7.52 -0.75
N LEU A 21 2.36 -8.53 -0.72
CA LEU A 21 0.93 -8.33 -0.93
C LEU A 21 0.27 -7.64 0.28
N PRO A 22 -0.91 -7.01 0.11
CA PRO A 22 -1.60 -6.31 1.20
C PRO A 22 -1.92 -7.18 2.42
N ASP A 23 -2.15 -8.48 2.20
CA ASP A 23 -2.51 -9.49 3.19
C ASP A 23 -1.33 -10.38 3.62
N ASP A 24 -0.11 -10.05 3.19
CA ASP A 24 1.09 -10.77 3.61
C ASP A 24 1.30 -10.65 5.13
N SER A 25 1.45 -11.78 5.82
CA SER A 25 1.69 -11.84 7.26
C SER A 25 2.95 -11.08 7.72
N ASN A 26 3.91 -10.87 6.83
CA ASN A 26 5.13 -10.13 7.12
C ASN A 26 5.01 -8.64 6.82
N GLY A 27 3.91 -8.20 6.20
CA GLY A 27 3.66 -6.80 5.85
C GLY A 27 3.79 -5.89 7.06
N LYS A 28 4.53 -4.79 6.89
CA LYS A 28 4.88 -3.89 8.00
C LYS A 28 3.96 -2.70 8.16
N LEU A 29 3.33 -2.25 7.07
CA LEU A 29 2.41 -1.12 7.12
C LEU A 29 1.01 -1.58 7.55
N ASN A 30 0.34 -0.77 8.36
CA ASN A 30 -1.11 -0.79 8.40
C ASN A 30 -1.58 0.15 7.28
N ILE A 31 -1.85 -0.40 6.10
CA ILE A 31 -2.10 0.36 4.87
C ILE A 31 -3.16 1.45 5.09
N ALA A 32 -4.28 1.12 5.76
CA ALA A 32 -5.33 2.09 6.04
C ALA A 32 -4.84 3.21 6.95
N ARG A 33 -4.24 2.89 8.10
CA ARG A 33 -3.70 3.89 9.05
C ARG A 33 -2.63 4.77 8.40
N ASP A 34 -1.66 4.13 7.74
CA ASP A 34 -0.43 4.77 7.27
C ASP A 34 -0.68 5.64 6.04
N ALA A 35 -1.70 5.34 5.22
CA ALA A 35 -2.18 6.23 4.18
C ALA A 35 -2.61 7.61 4.74
N GLY A 36 -3.02 7.66 6.01
CA GLY A 36 -3.32 8.89 6.73
C GLY A 36 -2.19 9.92 6.72
N HIS A 37 -0.92 9.49 6.68
CA HIS A 37 0.23 10.40 6.62
C HIS A 37 0.30 11.22 5.33
N TRP A 38 -0.27 10.70 4.24
CA TRP A 38 -0.37 11.43 2.96
C TRP A 38 -1.68 12.20 2.84
N LEU A 39 -2.73 11.67 3.47
CA LEU A 39 -4.10 12.18 3.34
C LEU A 39 -4.42 13.32 4.31
N ARG A 40 -3.65 13.48 5.39
CA ARG A 40 -3.94 14.42 6.48
C ARG A 40 -2.77 15.38 6.74
N ASP A 41 -3.11 16.57 7.22
CA ASP A 41 -2.12 17.53 7.73
C ASP A 41 -1.65 17.16 9.14
N ASP A 42 -0.73 17.96 9.68
CA ASP A 42 -0.20 17.85 11.05
C ASP A 42 -1.28 17.94 12.14
N LYS A 43 -2.44 18.53 11.83
CA LYS A 43 -3.62 18.64 12.70
C LYS A 43 -4.62 17.50 12.47
N GLY A 44 -4.28 16.52 11.64
CA GLY A 44 -5.12 15.36 11.35
C GLY A 44 -6.30 15.65 10.41
N ARG A 45 -6.35 16.81 9.76
CA ARG A 45 -7.44 17.18 8.84
C ARG A 45 -7.14 16.66 7.44
N LEU A 46 -8.17 16.15 6.75
CA LEU A 46 -8.01 15.68 5.37
C LEU A 46 -7.62 16.85 4.46
N THR A 47 -6.50 16.71 3.75
CA THR A 47 -5.97 17.75 2.87
C THR A 47 -6.57 17.72 1.48
N LYS A 48 -7.05 16.55 1.04
CA LYS A 48 -7.47 16.29 -0.36
C LYS A 48 -6.39 16.71 -1.37
N ALA A 49 -5.11 16.52 -1.03
CA ALA A 49 -3.98 16.96 -1.84
C ALA A 49 -3.85 16.24 -3.20
N PHE A 50 -4.55 15.11 -3.38
CA PHE A 50 -4.59 14.35 -4.62
C PHE A 50 -6.01 13.82 -4.88
N GLN A 51 -6.24 13.19 -6.04
CA GLN A 51 -7.54 12.63 -6.43
C GLN A 51 -7.56 11.08 -6.43
N HIS A 52 -6.40 10.45 -6.50
CA HIS A 52 -6.30 8.99 -6.59
C HIS A 52 -5.13 8.47 -5.76
N VAL A 53 -5.32 7.29 -5.16
CA VAL A 53 -4.25 6.47 -4.61
C VAL A 53 -4.16 5.21 -5.46
N CYS A 54 -2.98 4.95 -6.00
CA CYS A 54 -2.74 3.79 -6.84
C CYS A 54 -1.99 2.71 -6.05
N TRP A 55 -2.40 1.46 -6.20
CA TRP A 55 -1.57 0.34 -5.77
C TRP A 55 -0.45 0.13 -6.77
N ASP A 56 0.79 0.35 -6.34
CA ASP A 56 1.95 -0.05 -7.12
C ASP A 56 2.11 -1.58 -7.09
N GLY A 57 1.87 -2.20 -8.24
CA GLY A 57 2.06 -3.63 -8.50
C GLY A 57 3.38 -3.95 -9.22
N CYS A 58 4.32 -3.00 -9.31
CA CYS A 58 5.64 -3.30 -9.86
C CYS A 58 6.39 -4.27 -8.93
N MET A 59 7.27 -5.08 -9.53
CA MET A 59 8.10 -6.08 -8.85
C MET A 59 7.36 -7.33 -8.32
N PHE A 60 6.17 -7.65 -8.84
CA PHE A 60 5.52 -8.95 -8.66
C PHE A 60 5.64 -9.82 -9.92
N PRO A 61 5.83 -11.15 -9.78
CA PRO A 61 5.71 -12.07 -10.90
C PRO A 61 4.30 -12.03 -11.53
N ASN A 62 4.22 -12.25 -12.85
CA ASN A 62 2.94 -12.27 -13.57
C ASN A 62 1.95 -13.28 -12.96
N GLU A 63 2.42 -14.44 -12.51
CA GLU A 63 1.58 -15.45 -11.85
C GLU A 63 0.88 -14.94 -10.58
N VAL A 64 1.46 -13.96 -9.88
CA VAL A 64 0.83 -13.32 -8.71
C VAL A 64 -0.24 -12.36 -9.20
N MET A 65 0.05 -11.56 -10.22
CA MET A 65 -0.86 -10.57 -10.77
C MET A 65 -2.02 -11.19 -11.57
N LEU A 66 -1.89 -12.44 -12.03
CA LEU A 66 -2.97 -13.18 -12.71
C LEU A 66 -3.96 -13.84 -11.76
N LYS A 67 -3.69 -13.89 -10.44
CA LYS A 67 -4.61 -14.46 -9.45
C LYS A 67 -5.69 -13.44 -9.08
N GLN A 68 -6.96 -13.82 -9.23
CA GLN A 68 -8.11 -13.00 -8.80
C GLN A 68 -8.00 -12.58 -7.33
N GLN A 69 -7.51 -13.48 -6.47
CA GLN A 69 -7.34 -13.21 -5.04
C GLN A 69 -6.41 -12.03 -4.75
N THR A 70 -5.37 -11.83 -5.56
CA THR A 70 -4.46 -10.68 -5.46
C THR A 70 -5.24 -9.37 -5.61
N TRP A 71 -6.07 -9.27 -6.63
CA TRP A 71 -6.89 -8.08 -6.88
C TRP A 71 -7.98 -7.88 -5.83
N ASN A 72 -8.60 -8.95 -5.35
CA ASN A 72 -9.57 -8.87 -4.25
C ASN A 72 -8.93 -8.31 -2.97
N SER A 73 -7.70 -8.72 -2.68
CA SER A 73 -6.95 -8.28 -1.49
C SER A 73 -6.50 -6.83 -1.61
N ILE A 74 -6.04 -6.43 -2.80
CA ILE A 74 -5.73 -5.02 -3.12
C ILE A 74 -6.98 -4.16 -2.98
N LEU A 75 -8.08 -4.55 -3.63
CA LEU A 75 -9.34 -3.80 -3.58
C LEU A 75 -9.85 -3.64 -2.14
N LYS A 76 -9.81 -4.71 -1.34
CA LYS A 76 -10.18 -4.67 0.08
C LYS A 76 -9.33 -3.63 0.84
N ALA A 77 -8.01 -3.63 0.65
CA ALA A 77 -7.13 -2.66 1.30
C ALA A 77 -7.46 -1.21 0.89
N MET A 78 -7.72 -0.97 -0.39
CA MET A 78 -8.07 0.37 -0.90
C MET A 78 -9.43 0.84 -0.39
N ILE A 79 -10.42 -0.06 -0.25
CA ILE A 79 -11.70 0.24 0.39
C ILE A 79 -11.49 0.63 1.86
N SER A 80 -10.65 -0.09 2.60
CA SER A 80 -10.34 0.25 4.00
C SER A 80 -9.69 1.63 4.14
N VAL A 81 -8.80 2.03 3.22
CA VAL A 81 -8.26 3.40 3.18
C VAL A 81 -9.41 4.40 2.98
N ARG A 82 -10.29 4.13 2.02
CA ARG A 82 -11.45 5.00 1.75
C ARG A 82 -12.36 5.15 2.96
N GLU A 83 -12.67 4.06 3.65
CA GLU A 83 -13.54 4.06 4.83
C GLU A 83 -12.90 4.83 6.00
N ALA A 84 -11.61 4.64 6.24
CA ALA A 84 -10.88 5.33 7.31
C ALA A 84 -10.67 6.83 7.05
N HIS A 85 -10.60 7.24 5.78
CA HIS A 85 -10.25 8.61 5.39
C HIS A 85 -11.35 9.34 4.63
N GLY A 86 -12.58 8.82 4.59
CA GLY A 86 -13.74 9.50 4.03
C GLY A 86 -13.60 9.86 2.55
N TRP A 87 -12.86 9.04 1.78
CA TRP A 87 -12.61 9.31 0.36
C TRP A 87 -13.85 9.02 -0.49
N LYS A 88 -14.72 10.02 -0.65
CA LYS A 88 -15.86 9.96 -1.56
C LYS A 88 -15.70 11.10 -2.56
N GLU A 89 -15.66 10.75 -3.84
CA GLU A 89 -15.83 11.71 -4.93
C GLU A 89 -17.31 12.08 -5.04
#